data_AF-A0A1F3XDJ4-F1
#
_entry.id   AF-A0A1F3XDJ4-F1
#
_cell.length_a   1.000
_cell.length_b   1.000
_cell.length_c   1.000
_cell.angle_alpha   90.00
_cell.angle_beta   90.00
_cell.angle_gamma   90.00
#
_symmetry.space_group_name_H-M   'P 1'
#
loop_
_entity.id
_entity.type
_entity.pdbx_description
1 polymer ?
#
loop_
_entity_poly.entity_id
_entity_poly.type
_entity_poly.pdbx_seq_one_letter_code
_entity_poly.pdbx_strand_id
1 'polypeptide(L)'
;MGEIDTFWTDAWDGYPAARERLLQAIAERRPANPVFMSGDAHMFWVSELPIRFDGSALPAVASEICGTSITSRSLVEPWYIGALLSENPHIRFGHSAHRGYTRIELTPGVLRADLRIMESVARRDAACRTLASFAIEDGRPGPEPIA
;
A
#
# COMPACT_ATOMS: atom_id res chain seq x y z
N MET A 1 -22.63 -23.43 0.87
CA MET A 1 -21.24 -23.70 1.27
C MET A 1 -20.60 -22.32 1.32
N GLY A 2 -20.18 -21.86 2.50
CA GLY A 2 -19.70 -20.48 2.67
C GLY A 2 -18.46 -20.21 1.82
N GLU A 3 -18.31 -18.96 1.41
CA GLU A 3 -17.12 -18.45 0.72
C GLU A 3 -15.88 -18.71 1.60
N ILE A 4 -14.81 -19.23 1.00
CA ILE A 4 -13.56 -19.49 1.73
C ILE A 4 -12.68 -18.27 1.51
N ASP A 5 -12.62 -17.40 2.52
CA ASP A 5 -11.69 -16.28 2.51
C ASP A 5 -10.25 -16.80 2.63
N THR A 6 -9.38 -16.34 1.74
CA THR A 6 -7.97 -16.72 1.71
C THR A 6 -7.13 -15.55 2.21
N PHE A 7 -6.28 -15.81 3.22
CA PHE A 7 -5.43 -14.79 3.84
C PHE A 7 -3.96 -15.17 3.72
N TRP A 8 -3.10 -14.16 3.59
CA TRP A 8 -1.65 -14.36 3.66
C TRP A 8 -1.18 -14.37 5.12
N THR A 9 -0.86 -15.56 5.63
CA THR A 9 -0.61 -15.77 7.06
C THR A 9 0.70 -15.17 7.57
N ASP A 10 1.62 -14.80 6.67
CA ASP A 10 2.90 -14.18 7.04
C ASP A 10 2.79 -12.64 7.15
N ALA A 11 1.76 -12.05 6.54
CA ALA A 11 1.46 -10.62 6.62
C ALA A 11 0.52 -10.29 7.80
N TRP A 12 0.15 -9.02 7.94
CA TRP A 12 -0.78 -8.56 8.97
C TRP A 12 -2.17 -9.22 8.91
N ASP A 13 -2.57 -9.77 7.76
CA ASP A 13 -3.80 -10.57 7.63
C ASP A 13 -3.75 -11.88 8.42
N GLY A 14 -2.56 -12.43 8.67
CA GLY A 14 -2.37 -13.56 9.59
C GLY A 14 -2.53 -13.21 11.07
N TYR A 15 -2.55 -11.90 11.40
CA TYR A 15 -2.56 -11.40 12.78
C TYR A 15 -3.63 -10.30 13.02
N PRO A 16 -4.91 -10.56 12.68
CA PRO A 16 -5.93 -9.51 12.65
C PRO A 16 -6.16 -8.85 14.01
N ALA A 17 -6.10 -9.61 15.11
CA ALA A 17 -6.24 -9.05 16.45
C ALA A 17 -5.08 -8.12 16.84
N ALA A 18 -3.87 -8.36 16.34
CA ALA A 18 -2.74 -7.48 16.58
C ALA A 18 -2.85 -6.21 15.73
N ARG A 19 -3.23 -6.35 14.45
CA ARG A 19 -3.50 -5.22 13.55
C ARG A 19 -4.57 -4.29 14.12
N GLU A 20 -5.71 -4.84 14.55
CA GLU A 20 -6.81 -4.06 15.12
C GLU A 20 -6.37 -3.30 16.37
N ARG A 21 -5.65 -3.94 17.30
CA ARG A 21 -5.13 -3.25 18.50
C ARG A 21 -4.20 -2.08 18.15
N LEU A 22 -3.36 -2.22 17.14
CA LEU A 22 -2.46 -1.15 16.69
C LEU A 22 -3.24 0.03 16.10
N LEU A 23 -4.16 -0.24 15.17
CA LEU A 23 -4.95 0.80 14.50
C LEU A 23 -5.94 1.46 15.46
N GLN A 24 -6.51 0.71 16.39
CA GLN A 24 -7.32 1.24 17.49
C GLN A 24 -6.50 2.19 18.38
N ALA A 25 -5.27 1.81 18.75
CA ALA A 25 -4.41 2.68 19.55
C ALA A 25 -4.03 3.97 18.80
N ILE A 26 -3.85 3.90 17.47
CA ILE A 26 -3.66 5.08 16.62
C ILE A 26 -4.91 5.97 16.66
N ALA A 27 -6.10 5.38 16.48
CA ALA A 27 -7.37 6.11 16.52
C ALA A 27 -7.60 6.84 17.86
N GLU A 28 -7.24 6.20 18.98
CA GLU A 28 -7.40 6.75 20.33
C GLU A 28 -6.38 7.85 20.64
N ARG A 29 -5.11 7.62 20.29
CA ARG A 29 -4.02 8.56 20.62
C ARG A 29 -3.94 9.74 19.65
N ARG A 30 -4.51 9.61 18.46
CA ARG A 30 -4.50 10.63 17.38
C ARG A 30 -3.12 11.27 17.15
N PRO A 31 -2.05 10.45 16.92
CA PRO A 31 -0.81 11.00 16.39
C PRO A 31 -1.09 11.71 15.06
N ALA A 32 -0.30 12.75 14.74
CA ALA A 32 -0.62 13.69 13.67
C ALA A 32 -0.92 13.01 12.32
N ASN A 33 0.03 12.24 11.75
CA ASN A 33 -0.12 11.59 10.43
C ASN A 33 0.59 10.22 10.38
N PRO A 34 -0.06 9.13 10.80
CA PRO A 34 0.55 7.81 10.75
C PRO A 34 0.62 7.30 9.30
N VAL A 35 1.85 7.09 8.83
CA VAL A 35 2.12 6.49 7.52
C VAL A 35 2.99 5.26 7.70
N PHE A 36 2.53 4.14 7.15
CA PHE A 36 3.23 2.87 7.13
C PHE A 36 4.00 2.72 5.82
N MET A 37 5.27 2.32 5.93
CA MET A 37 6.12 1.96 4.80
C MET A 37 6.36 0.45 4.86
N SER A 38 5.99 -0.26 3.80
CA SER A 38 6.08 -1.73 3.76
C SER A 38 6.73 -2.24 2.47
N GLY A 39 6.90 -3.55 2.39
CA GLY A 39 7.54 -4.26 1.28
C GLY A 39 7.16 -5.73 1.32
N ASP A 40 8.10 -6.64 1.02
CA ASP A 40 7.95 -8.11 1.02
C ASP A 40 7.00 -8.68 -0.04
N ALA A 41 5.85 -8.06 -0.29
CA ALA A 41 4.86 -8.48 -1.29
C ALA A 41 5.37 -8.48 -2.74
N HIS A 42 6.54 -7.87 -3.01
CA HIS A 42 7.14 -7.72 -4.35
C HIS A 42 6.24 -7.01 -5.38
N MET A 43 5.30 -6.18 -4.92
CA MET A 43 4.43 -5.36 -5.74
C MET A 43 4.15 -4.05 -5.03
N PHE A 44 3.72 -3.02 -5.76
CA PHE A 44 3.28 -1.80 -5.10
C PHE A 44 1.86 -1.98 -4.59
N TRP A 45 1.62 -1.51 -3.37
CA TRP A 45 0.29 -1.25 -2.82
C TRP A 45 0.25 0.15 -2.24
N VAL A 46 -0.88 0.82 -2.41
CA VAL A 46 -1.18 2.10 -1.77
C VAL A 46 -2.55 1.97 -1.16
N SER A 47 -2.64 2.13 0.16
CA SER A 47 -3.83 1.73 0.90
C SER A 47 -4.20 2.75 1.98
N GLU A 48 -5.49 2.80 2.23
CA GLU A 48 -6.07 3.34 3.46
C GLU A 48 -6.11 2.25 4.52
N LEU A 49 -5.85 2.65 5.77
CA LEU A 49 -5.89 1.72 6.90
C LEU A 49 -7.02 2.11 7.86
N PRO A 50 -8.24 1.55 7.68
CA PRO A 50 -9.30 1.63 8.69
C PRO A 50 -8.99 0.75 9.90
N ILE A 51 -9.68 0.95 11.03
CA ILE A 51 -9.50 0.12 12.23
C ILE A 51 -9.87 -1.34 11.96
N ARG A 52 -10.91 -1.56 11.15
CA ARG A 52 -11.44 -2.88 10.76
C ARG A 52 -11.59 -2.98 9.25
N PHE A 53 -11.43 -4.19 8.75
CA PHE A 53 -11.44 -4.54 7.32
C PHE A 53 -12.62 -5.46 6.99
N ASP A 54 -13.73 -5.33 7.73
CA ASP A 54 -14.94 -6.15 7.64
C ASP A 54 -16.03 -5.55 6.73
N GLY A 55 -15.66 -4.58 5.90
CA GLY A 55 -16.59 -3.82 5.06
C GLY A 55 -17.35 -2.72 5.81
N SER A 56 -17.11 -2.51 7.11
CA SER A 56 -17.59 -1.31 7.79
C SER A 56 -16.92 -0.07 7.18
N ALA A 57 -17.72 0.93 6.80
CA ALA A 57 -17.25 2.18 6.21
C ALA A 57 -16.61 3.11 7.27
N LEU A 58 -15.73 2.58 8.10
CA LEU A 58 -14.99 3.36 9.09
C LEU A 58 -13.91 4.20 8.39
N PRO A 59 -13.69 5.46 8.82
CA PRO A 59 -12.62 6.28 8.29
C PRO A 59 -11.25 5.62 8.45
N ALA A 60 -10.36 5.87 7.50
CA ALA A 60 -8.95 5.53 7.63
C ALA A 60 -8.33 6.27 8.83
N VAL A 61 -7.50 5.57 9.60
CA VAL A 61 -6.75 6.14 10.73
C VAL A 61 -5.26 6.27 10.43
N ALA A 62 -4.82 5.66 9.32
CA ALA A 62 -3.46 5.72 8.82
C ALA A 62 -3.44 5.48 7.30
N SER A 63 -2.27 5.66 6.70
CA SER A 63 -2.00 5.37 5.29
C SER A 63 -0.87 4.35 5.14
N GLU A 64 -0.86 3.61 4.04
CA GLU A 64 0.24 2.72 3.71
C GLU A 64 0.77 2.98 2.29
N ILE A 65 2.11 3.02 2.18
CA ILE A 65 2.83 2.94 0.92
C ILE A 65 3.73 1.69 0.94
N CYS A 66 3.27 0.63 0.30
CA CYS A 66 4.03 -0.59 0.10
C CYS A 66 4.92 -0.42 -1.13
N GLY A 67 6.23 -0.41 -0.89
CA GLY A 67 7.23 -0.41 -1.94
C GLY A 67 7.29 -1.76 -2.63
N THR A 68 7.69 -1.75 -3.89
CA THR A 68 7.96 -2.98 -4.62
C THR A 68 9.37 -3.51 -4.31
N SER A 69 9.68 -4.72 -4.80
CA SER A 69 11.03 -5.27 -4.72
C SER A 69 12.01 -4.62 -5.69
N ILE A 70 13.30 -4.60 -5.33
CA ILE A 70 14.37 -4.16 -6.24
C ILE A 70 14.47 -5.09 -7.46
N THR A 71 14.43 -6.42 -7.26
CA THR A 71 14.57 -7.41 -8.34
C THR A 71 13.64 -8.62 -8.23
N SER A 72 13.24 -9.02 -7.02
CA SER A 72 12.43 -10.23 -6.78
C SER A 72 11.08 -10.19 -7.50
N ARG A 73 10.65 -11.29 -8.11
CA ARG A 73 9.38 -11.35 -8.84
C ARG A 73 8.18 -11.42 -7.87
N SER A 74 7.09 -10.74 -8.25
CA SER A 74 5.76 -10.91 -7.64
C SER A 74 5.16 -12.28 -7.98
N LEU A 75 4.57 -12.95 -6.99
CA LEU A 75 3.77 -14.15 -7.21
C LEU A 75 2.37 -13.82 -7.75
N VAL A 76 1.91 -12.59 -7.58
CA VAL A 76 0.64 -12.11 -8.16
C VAL A 76 0.87 -11.61 -9.57
N GLU A 77 0.16 -12.20 -10.51
CA GLU A 77 0.20 -11.82 -11.92
C GLU A 77 -0.53 -10.49 -12.18
N PRO A 78 -0.04 -9.64 -13.09
CA PRO A 78 -0.62 -8.30 -13.32
C PRO A 78 -2.11 -8.29 -13.68
N TRP A 79 -2.58 -9.31 -14.41
CA TRP A 79 -3.98 -9.41 -14.82
C TRP A 79 -4.94 -9.66 -13.64
N TYR A 80 -4.44 -10.15 -12.50
CA TYR A 80 -5.26 -10.46 -11.33
C TYR A 80 -5.42 -9.27 -10.36
N ILE A 81 -4.62 -8.21 -10.51
CA ILE A 81 -4.67 -7.04 -9.62
C ILE A 81 -6.06 -6.39 -9.58
N GLY A 82 -6.78 -6.35 -10.71
CA GLY A 82 -8.13 -5.79 -10.74
C GLY A 82 -9.13 -6.54 -9.85
N ALA A 83 -9.02 -7.86 -9.74
CA ALA A 83 -9.86 -8.65 -8.85
C ALA A 83 -9.55 -8.35 -7.38
N LEU A 84 -8.26 -8.33 -7.02
CA LEU A 84 -7.82 -7.98 -5.66
C LEU A 84 -8.31 -6.59 -5.24
N LEU A 85 -8.23 -5.58 -6.12
CA LEU A 85 -8.73 -4.24 -5.82
C LEU A 85 -10.26 -4.21 -5.63
N SER A 86 -11.01 -5.06 -6.34
CA SER A 86 -12.48 -5.12 -6.20
C SER A 86 -12.92 -5.75 -4.87
N GLU A 87 -12.14 -6.69 -4.34
CA GLU A 87 -12.38 -7.35 -3.05
C GLU A 87 -11.87 -6.50 -1.87
N ASN A 88 -10.91 -5.61 -2.12
CA ASN A 88 -10.21 -4.84 -1.08
C ASN A 88 -10.38 -3.33 -1.31
N PRO A 89 -11.55 -2.74 -0.99
CA PRO A 89 -11.88 -1.34 -1.33
C PRO A 89 -11.01 -0.29 -0.63
N HIS A 90 -10.27 -0.70 0.42
CA HIS A 90 -9.31 0.12 1.13
C HIS A 90 -7.98 0.28 0.37
N ILE A 91 -7.71 -0.57 -0.62
CA ILE A 91 -6.54 -0.47 -1.48
C ILE A 91 -6.87 0.48 -2.64
N ARG A 92 -6.13 1.58 -2.74
CA ARG A 92 -6.31 2.63 -3.77
C ARG A 92 -5.55 2.34 -5.05
N PHE A 93 -4.43 1.63 -4.96
CA PHE A 93 -3.61 1.28 -6.11
C PHE A 93 -2.81 0.00 -5.90
N GLY A 94 -2.69 -0.80 -6.96
CA GLY A 94 -1.87 -2.02 -7.00
C GLY A 94 -1.08 -2.14 -8.29
N HIS A 95 0.17 -2.57 -8.22
CA HIS A 95 0.98 -2.84 -9.41
C HIS A 95 2.05 -3.90 -9.19
N SER A 96 1.90 -5.07 -9.83
CA SER A 96 2.83 -6.20 -9.72
C SER A 96 3.76 -6.40 -10.91
N ALA A 97 3.57 -5.69 -12.03
CA ALA A 97 4.30 -5.97 -13.26
C ALA A 97 5.77 -5.52 -13.24
N HIS A 98 6.10 -4.45 -12.49
CA HIS A 98 7.42 -3.81 -12.57
C HIS A 98 8.10 -3.74 -11.20
N ARG A 99 9.43 -3.91 -11.22
CA ARG A 99 10.31 -3.73 -10.07
C ARG A 99 10.83 -2.29 -9.99
N GLY A 100 11.37 -1.91 -8.85
CA GLY A 100 11.87 -0.57 -8.61
C GLY A 100 11.86 -0.19 -7.14
N TYR A 101 11.48 1.05 -6.83
CA TYR A 101 11.52 1.60 -5.48
C TYR A 101 10.50 2.73 -5.32
N THR A 102 10.25 3.16 -4.09
CA THR A 102 9.43 4.35 -3.82
C THR A 102 10.35 5.51 -3.44
N ARG A 103 10.16 6.67 -4.08
CA ARG A 103 10.80 7.92 -3.66
C ARG A 103 9.82 8.72 -2.81
N ILE A 104 10.23 9.05 -1.59
CA ILE A 104 9.44 9.85 -0.66
C ILE A 104 10.05 11.25 -0.56
N GLU A 105 9.22 12.27 -0.77
CA GLU A 105 9.51 13.65 -0.41
C GLU A 105 8.59 14.05 0.73
N LEU A 106 9.17 14.45 1.85
CA LEU A 106 8.43 14.77 3.06
C LEU A 106 8.66 16.23 3.45
N THR A 107 7.57 16.96 3.58
CA THR A 107 7.53 18.33 4.09
C THR A 107 6.60 18.37 5.32
N PRO A 108 6.55 19.49 6.08
CA PRO A 108 5.59 19.61 7.17
C PRO A 108 4.13 19.45 6.75
N GLY A 109 3.75 19.83 5.52
CA GLY A 109 2.36 19.83 5.06
C GLY A 109 1.97 18.63 4.19
N VAL A 110 2.93 17.90 3.62
CA VAL A 110 2.65 16.80 2.70
C VAL A 110 3.79 15.79 2.64
N LEU A 111 3.41 14.51 2.57
CA LEU A 111 4.24 13.41 2.09
C LEU A 111 3.86 13.10 0.64
N ARG A 112 4.81 13.25 -0.29
CA ARG A 112 4.67 12.82 -1.68
C ARG A 112 5.41 11.49 -1.89
N ALA A 113 4.73 10.51 -2.45
CA ALA A 113 5.27 9.21 -2.81
C ALA A 113 5.25 9.02 -4.33
N ASP A 114 6.43 8.94 -4.95
CA ASP A 114 6.56 8.57 -6.36
C ASP A 114 6.94 7.09 -6.47
N LEU A 115 6.09 6.30 -7.11
CA LEU A 115 6.35 4.88 -7.37
C LEU A 115 7.26 4.77 -8.60
N ARG A 116 8.54 4.48 -8.38
CA ARG A 116 9.58 4.45 -9.42
C ARG A 116 9.73 3.03 -9.93
N ILE A 117 9.60 2.87 -11.24
CA ILE A 117 9.75 1.57 -11.90
C ILE A 117 10.95 1.55 -12.82
N MET A 118 11.56 0.38 -12.92
CA MET A 118 12.53 0.04 -13.96
C MET A 118 11.80 -0.67 -15.11
N GLU A 119 12.11 -0.31 -16.35
CA GLU A 119 11.59 -1.05 -17.53
C GLU A 119 12.02 -2.52 -17.54
N SER A 120 13.22 -2.80 -17.02
CA SER A 120 13.73 -4.15 -16.84
C SER A 120 14.76 -4.16 -15.71
N VAL A 121 14.81 -5.25 -14.96
CA VAL A 121 15.87 -5.50 -13.96
C VAL A 121 16.94 -6.46 -14.47
N ALA A 122 16.76 -7.03 -15.66
CA ALA A 122 17.73 -7.90 -16.31
C ALA A 122 18.76 -7.11 -17.14
N ARG A 123 18.45 -5.86 -17.49
CA ARG A 123 19.30 -4.98 -18.29
C ARG A 123 19.88 -3.86 -17.42
N ARG A 124 21.21 -3.72 -17.43
CA ARG A 124 21.95 -2.77 -16.59
C ARG A 124 21.55 -1.30 -16.81
N ASP A 125 21.24 -0.92 -18.04
CA ASP A 125 20.93 0.44 -18.49
C ASP A 125 19.43 0.65 -18.77
N ALA A 126 18.56 -0.18 -18.17
CA ALA A 126 17.13 0.01 -18.29
C ALA A 126 16.67 1.37 -17.71
N ALA A 127 15.73 2.02 -18.40
CA ALA A 127 15.24 3.31 -17.96
C ALA A 127 14.42 3.18 -16.66
N CYS A 128 14.46 4.25 -15.86
CA CYS A 128 13.66 4.42 -14.66
C CYS A 128 12.66 5.57 -14.86
N ARG A 129 11.38 5.31 -14.60
CA ARG A 129 10.32 6.34 -14.68
C ARG A 129 9.39 6.29 -13.47
N THR A 130 8.65 7.37 -13.26
CA THR A 130 7.54 7.36 -12.31
C THR A 130 6.37 6.63 -12.97
N LEU A 131 5.81 5.66 -12.27
CA LEU A 131 4.59 4.96 -12.65
C LEU A 131 3.35 5.74 -12.22
N ALA A 132 3.33 6.14 -10.95
CA ALA A 132 2.26 6.90 -10.32
C ALA A 132 2.84 7.71 -9.16
N SER A 133 2.15 8.78 -8.78
CA SER A 133 2.49 9.62 -7.63
C SER A 133 1.28 9.76 -6.73
N PHE A 134 1.50 9.77 -5.42
CA PHE A 134 0.48 9.95 -4.40
C PHE A 134 0.89 11.02 -3.39
N ALA A 135 -0.07 11.74 -2.84
CA ALA A 135 0.12 12.67 -1.74
C ALA A 135 -0.67 12.23 -0.51
N ILE A 136 -0.09 12.42 0.67
CA ILE A 136 -0.77 12.33 1.96
C ILE A 136 -0.60 13.69 2.62
N GLU A 137 -1.70 14.43 2.74
CA GLU A 137 -1.71 15.77 3.34
C GLU A 137 -1.70 15.69 4.87
N ASP A 138 -1.12 16.70 5.51
CA ASP A 138 -1.18 16.85 6.96
C ASP A 138 -2.63 16.85 7.48
N GLY A 139 -2.87 16.07 8.53
CA GLY A 139 -4.17 15.85 9.18
C GLY A 139 -5.13 14.97 8.39
N ARG A 140 -4.75 14.42 7.23
CA ARG A 140 -5.66 13.68 6.33
C ARG A 140 -5.08 12.30 5.97
N PRO A 141 -5.42 11.25 6.76
CA PRO A 141 -5.11 9.88 6.38
C PRO A 141 -5.80 9.52 5.06
N GLY A 142 -5.04 8.94 4.14
CA GLY A 142 -5.51 8.48 2.84
C GLY A 142 -4.62 9.01 1.72
N PRO A 143 -3.89 8.14 1.00
CA PRO A 143 -3.12 8.58 -0.16
C PRO A 143 -4.03 8.93 -1.33
N GLU A 144 -3.88 10.13 -1.87
CA GLU A 144 -4.60 10.60 -3.06
C GLU A 144 -3.67 10.65 -4.27
N PRO A 145 -4.11 10.20 -5.46
CA PRO A 145 -3.29 10.29 -6.67
C PRO A 145 -3.05 11.76 -7.05
N ILE A 146 -1.84 12.07 -7.47
CA ILE A 146 -1.46 13.40 -7.98
C ILE A 146 -0.91 13.30 -9.41
N ALA A 147 -1.21 14.33 -10.21
CA ALA A 147 -0.81 14.42 -11.62
C ALA A 147 0.70 14.62 -11.82
#